data_AF-A0A0C3JG69-F1
#
_entry.id   AF-A0A0C3JG69-F1
#
_cell.length_a   1.000
_cell.length_b   1.000
_cell.length_c   1.000
_cell.angle_alpha   90.00
_cell.angle_beta   90.00
_cell.angle_gamma   90.00
#
_symmetry.space_group_name_H-M   'P 1'
#
loop_
_entity.id
_entity.type
_entity.pdbx_description
1 polymer ?
#
loop_
_entity_poly.entity_id
_entity_poly.type
_entity_poly.pdbx_seq_one_letter_code
_entity_poly.pdbx_strand_id
1 'polypeptide(L)'
;QTDHLIEWCRTHEAEQKKLFSDSTQDAREEGRSKQQLRHGKNAIYIKITKAIFSVDESPKFRVLAQDNPAVFAAPICSWLDVLRMKYRKQNALLGQTGARRTYEDLASSNSTKNIITTIKQEFPWWGELHGWWRTNPAYNSTWSAADSGQDFA
;
A
#
# COMPACT_ATOMS: atom_id res chain seq x y z
N GLN A 1 -12.75 -8.85 0.25
CA GLN A 1 -11.45 -8.98 -0.47
C GLN A 1 -10.41 -7.98 0.00
N THR A 2 -10.64 -6.65 -0.10
CA THR A 2 -9.67 -5.66 0.44
C THR A 2 -9.48 -5.77 1.94
N ASP A 3 -10.54 -6.05 2.70
CA ASP A 3 -10.43 -6.27 4.15
C ASP A 3 -9.45 -7.39 4.48
N HIS A 4 -9.52 -8.52 3.78
CA HIS A 4 -8.57 -9.62 3.95
C HIS A 4 -7.14 -9.26 3.56
N LEU A 5 -6.94 -8.43 2.52
CA LEU A 5 -5.60 -7.92 2.21
C LEU A 5 -5.06 -7.04 3.35
N ILE A 6 -5.89 -6.13 3.87
CA ILE A 6 -5.48 -5.23 4.96
C ILE A 6 -5.15 -6.05 6.22
N GLU A 7 -6.01 -7.00 6.57
CA GLU A 7 -5.80 -7.92 7.69
C GLU A 7 -4.53 -8.76 7.53
N TRP A 8 -4.32 -9.31 6.33
CA TRP A 8 -3.11 -10.06 6.02
C TRP A 8 -1.86 -9.17 6.14
N CYS A 9 -1.91 -7.94 5.64
CA CYS A 9 -0.80 -6.99 5.74
C CYS A 9 -0.48 -6.60 7.19
N ARG A 10 -1.49 -6.46 8.06
CA ARG A 10 -1.29 -6.18 9.50
C ARG A 10 -0.61 -7.34 10.23
N THR A 11 -0.87 -8.58 9.82
CA THR A 11 -0.31 -9.78 10.47
C THR A 11 1.05 -10.20 9.88
N HIS A 12 1.44 -9.66 8.74
CA HIS A 12 2.66 -10.01 8.00
C HIS A 12 3.52 -8.78 7.71
N GLU A 13 3.96 -8.08 8.76
CA GLU A 13 4.66 -6.79 8.64
C GLU A 13 5.92 -6.85 7.74
N ALA A 14 6.70 -7.92 7.83
CA ALA A 14 7.92 -8.07 7.02
C ALA A 14 7.59 -8.19 5.52
N GLU A 15 6.59 -8.98 5.16
CA GLU A 15 6.12 -9.09 3.79
C GLU A 15 5.40 -7.83 3.33
N GLN A 16 4.63 -7.18 4.19
CA GLN A 16 3.95 -5.91 3.91
C GLN A 16 4.97 -4.81 3.56
N LYS A 17 6.06 -4.70 4.35
CA LYS A 17 7.14 -3.75 4.06
C LYS A 17 7.75 -4.04 2.68
N LYS A 18 8.09 -5.30 2.39
CA LYS A 18 8.62 -5.72 1.09
C LYS A 18 7.61 -5.52 -0.06
N LEU A 19 6.33 -5.71 0.19
CA LEU A 19 5.27 -5.52 -0.80
C LEU A 19 5.20 -4.07 -1.24
N PHE A 20 5.21 -3.15 -0.28
CA PHE A 20 5.07 -1.71 -0.52
C PHE A 20 6.39 -0.96 -0.61
N SER A 21 7.53 -1.64 -0.58
CA SER A 21 8.83 -1.01 -0.72
C SER A 21 9.03 -0.41 -2.12
N ASP A 22 9.75 0.72 -2.21
CA ASP A 22 10.11 1.30 -3.50
C ASP A 22 11.25 0.52 -4.12
N SER A 23 10.91 -0.38 -5.05
CA SER A 23 11.89 -1.18 -5.78
C SER A 23 12.96 -0.40 -6.53
N THR A 24 12.80 0.91 -6.73
CA THR A 24 13.85 1.76 -7.32
C THR A 24 14.84 2.22 -6.27
N GLN A 25 14.37 2.63 -5.10
CA GLN A 25 15.22 3.07 -4.01
C GLN A 25 15.94 1.87 -3.38
N ASP A 26 15.21 0.79 -3.07
CA ASP A 26 15.81 -0.42 -2.49
C ASP A 26 16.83 -1.05 -3.43
N ALA A 27 16.57 -1.06 -4.74
CA ALA A 27 17.52 -1.56 -5.74
C ALA A 27 18.83 -0.77 -5.72
N ARG A 28 18.76 0.55 -5.54
CA ARG A 28 19.94 1.41 -5.41
C ARG A 28 20.69 1.15 -4.11
N GLU A 29 19.97 1.03 -2.99
CA GLU A 29 20.56 0.80 -1.66
C GLU A 29 21.17 -0.59 -1.52
N GLU A 30 20.54 -1.63 -2.08
CA GLU A 30 21.01 -3.02 -2.02
C GLU A 30 21.99 -3.40 -3.15
N GLY A 31 22.24 -2.50 -4.11
CA GLY A 31 23.06 -2.79 -5.30
C GLY A 31 22.46 -3.87 -6.21
N ARG A 32 21.14 -4.07 -6.17
CA ARG A 32 20.41 -5.12 -6.91
C ARG A 32 19.60 -4.53 -8.04
N SER A 33 19.25 -5.34 -9.04
CA SER A 33 18.40 -4.88 -10.14
C SER A 33 16.92 -4.83 -9.74
N LYS A 34 16.15 -3.91 -10.32
CA LYS A 34 14.68 -3.83 -10.12
C LYS A 34 13.98 -5.15 -10.46
N GLN A 35 14.51 -5.90 -11.41
CA GLN A 35 13.96 -7.18 -11.84
C GLN A 35 14.07 -8.25 -10.72
N GLN A 36 15.20 -8.31 -10.01
CA GLN A 36 15.38 -9.21 -8.88
C GLN A 36 14.37 -8.91 -7.75
N LEU A 37 14.09 -7.63 -7.50
CA LEU A 37 13.12 -7.23 -6.48
C LEU A 37 11.67 -7.55 -6.89
N ARG A 38 11.33 -7.39 -8.19
CA ARG A 38 10.04 -7.87 -8.74
C ARG A 38 9.85 -9.38 -8.56
N HIS A 39 10.89 -10.18 -8.79
CA HIS A 39 10.84 -11.61 -8.53
C HIS A 39 10.61 -11.92 -7.04
N GLY A 40 11.16 -11.12 -6.12
CA GLY A 40 10.87 -11.21 -4.69
C GLY A 40 9.40 -10.93 -4.34
N LYS A 41 8.76 -9.97 -5.02
CA LYS A 41 7.33 -9.65 -4.80
C LYS A 41 6.38 -10.73 -5.31
N ASN A 42 6.76 -11.52 -6.31
CA ASN A 42 5.92 -12.65 -6.79
C ASN A 42 5.64 -13.68 -5.69
N ALA A 43 6.63 -13.99 -4.85
CA ALA A 43 6.43 -14.89 -3.71
C ALA A 43 5.42 -14.32 -2.70
N ILE A 44 5.42 -13.00 -2.51
CA ILE A 44 4.46 -12.30 -1.66
C ILE A 44 3.07 -12.35 -2.28
N TYR A 45 2.94 -12.14 -3.60
CA TYR A 45 1.65 -12.26 -4.28
C TYR A 45 1.04 -13.65 -4.11
N ILE A 46 1.83 -14.72 -4.21
CA ILE A 46 1.36 -16.09 -3.95
C ILE A 46 0.81 -16.25 -2.53
N LYS A 47 1.48 -15.69 -1.52
CA LYS A 47 0.99 -15.73 -0.13
C LYS A 47 -0.33 -14.97 0.03
N ILE A 48 -0.43 -13.78 -0.55
CA ILE A 48 -1.64 -12.96 -0.57
C ILE A 48 -2.79 -13.69 -1.27
N THR A 49 -2.52 -14.32 -2.42
CA THR A 49 -3.50 -15.13 -3.14
C THR A 49 -4.09 -16.19 -2.22
N LYS A 50 -3.24 -17.00 -1.58
CA LYS A 50 -3.72 -18.07 -0.70
C LYS A 50 -4.53 -17.52 0.46
N ALA A 51 -4.10 -16.41 1.06
CA ALA A 51 -4.79 -15.82 2.20
C ALA A 51 -6.16 -15.22 1.83
N ILE A 52 -6.26 -14.54 0.68
CA ILE A 52 -7.50 -13.89 0.24
C ILE A 52 -8.49 -14.93 -0.28
N PHE A 53 -8.01 -15.90 -1.06
CA PHE A 53 -8.89 -16.86 -1.71
C PHE A 53 -9.17 -18.12 -0.88
N SER A 54 -8.52 -18.34 0.27
CA SER A 54 -8.86 -19.46 1.17
C SER A 54 -10.28 -19.37 1.74
N VAL A 55 -10.78 -18.15 1.89
CA VAL A 55 -12.11 -17.82 2.43
C VAL A 55 -13.10 -17.39 1.34
N ASP A 56 -12.71 -17.50 0.05
CA ASP A 56 -13.59 -17.12 -1.06
C ASP A 56 -14.81 -18.03 -1.11
N GLU A 57 -15.99 -17.47 -1.38
CA GLU A 57 -17.24 -18.23 -1.43
C GLU A 57 -17.23 -19.27 -2.56
N SER A 58 -16.57 -18.96 -3.69
CA SER A 58 -16.49 -19.81 -4.86
C SER A 58 -15.48 -20.95 -4.67
N PRO A 59 -15.94 -22.22 -4.67
CA PRO A 59 -15.03 -23.37 -4.58
C PRO A 59 -13.99 -23.40 -5.71
N LYS A 60 -14.34 -22.88 -6.89
CA LYS A 60 -13.43 -22.83 -8.05
C LYS A 60 -12.23 -21.93 -7.78
N PHE A 61 -12.43 -20.76 -7.19
CA PHE A 61 -11.34 -19.85 -6.89
C PHE A 61 -10.49 -20.35 -5.72
N ARG A 62 -11.10 -21.01 -4.72
CA ARG A 62 -10.35 -21.68 -3.63
C ARG A 62 -9.39 -22.73 -4.18
N VAL A 63 -9.88 -23.65 -5.01
CA VAL A 63 -9.07 -24.72 -5.62
C VAL A 63 -7.98 -24.13 -6.51
N LEU A 64 -8.33 -23.18 -7.40
CA LEU A 64 -7.36 -22.58 -8.30
C LEU A 64 -6.25 -21.82 -7.55
N ALA A 65 -6.60 -21.11 -6.48
CA ALA A 65 -5.62 -20.41 -5.64
C ALA A 65 -4.72 -21.37 -4.85
N GLN A 66 -5.22 -22.55 -4.49
CA GLN A 66 -4.44 -23.57 -3.80
C GLN A 66 -3.46 -24.27 -4.76
N ASP A 67 -3.96 -24.71 -5.91
CA ASP A 67 -3.19 -25.53 -6.86
C ASP A 67 -2.24 -24.68 -7.71
N ASN A 68 -2.68 -23.48 -8.13
CA ASN A 68 -1.96 -22.63 -9.06
C ASN A 68 -2.01 -21.14 -8.66
N PRO A 69 -1.55 -20.76 -7.45
CA PRO A 69 -1.65 -19.38 -6.95
C PRO A 69 -0.99 -18.33 -7.86
N ALA A 70 0.04 -18.71 -8.63
CA ALA A 70 0.76 -17.80 -9.50
C ALA A 70 -0.12 -17.15 -10.58
N VAL A 71 -1.23 -17.79 -10.98
CA VAL A 71 -2.17 -17.21 -11.97
C VAL A 71 -2.82 -15.92 -11.48
N PHE A 72 -2.84 -15.70 -10.17
CA PHE A 72 -3.40 -14.51 -9.54
C PHE A 72 -2.37 -13.40 -9.31
N ALA A 73 -1.08 -13.60 -9.62
CA ALA A 73 -0.07 -12.58 -9.43
C ALA A 73 -0.37 -11.30 -10.23
N ALA A 74 -0.77 -11.43 -11.50
CA ALA A 74 -1.15 -10.29 -12.32
C ALA A 74 -2.45 -9.62 -11.83
N PRO A 75 -3.56 -10.35 -11.54
CA PRO A 75 -4.73 -9.77 -10.90
C PRO A 75 -4.45 -9.02 -9.59
N ILE A 76 -3.61 -9.57 -8.71
CA ILE A 76 -3.23 -8.91 -7.45
C ILE A 76 -2.42 -7.64 -7.72
N CYS A 77 -1.47 -7.69 -8.65
CA CYS A 77 -0.70 -6.50 -9.04
C CYS A 77 -1.62 -5.38 -9.55
N SER A 78 -2.52 -5.69 -10.49
CA SER A 78 -3.49 -4.73 -11.03
C SER A 78 -4.40 -4.17 -9.94
N TRP A 79 -4.81 -5.00 -8.98
CA TRP A 79 -5.63 -4.59 -7.87
C TRP A 79 -4.90 -3.63 -6.91
N LEU A 80 -3.64 -3.90 -6.58
CA LEU A 80 -2.79 -3.00 -5.80
C LEU A 80 -2.59 -1.65 -6.51
N ASP A 81 -2.44 -1.65 -7.83
CA ASP A 81 -2.37 -0.42 -8.62
C ASP A 81 -3.67 0.40 -8.54
N VAL A 82 -4.83 -0.26 -8.56
CA VAL A 82 -6.13 0.41 -8.31
C VAL A 82 -6.19 1.03 -6.92
N LEU A 83 -5.75 0.33 -5.88
CA LEU A 83 -5.70 0.88 -4.52
C LEU A 83 -4.77 2.09 -4.44
N ARG A 84 -3.59 2.02 -5.08
CA ARG A 84 -2.64 3.14 -5.19
C ARG A 84 -3.25 4.34 -5.90
N MET A 85 -3.97 4.13 -7.01
CA MET A 85 -4.64 5.22 -7.72
C MET A 85 -5.73 5.88 -6.87
N LYS A 86 -6.57 5.09 -6.18
CA LYS A 86 -7.59 5.61 -5.26
C LYS A 86 -6.96 6.40 -4.12
N TYR A 87 -5.93 5.86 -3.49
CA TYR A 87 -5.19 6.55 -2.43
C TYR A 87 -4.66 7.90 -2.91
N ARG A 88 -3.99 7.96 -4.07
CA ARG A 88 -3.46 9.21 -4.63
C ARG A 88 -4.54 10.24 -4.90
N LYS A 89 -5.68 9.80 -5.44
CA LYS A 89 -6.85 10.67 -5.67
C LYS A 89 -7.32 11.29 -4.35
N GLN A 90 -7.46 10.49 -3.30
CA GLN A 90 -7.88 11.00 -1.99
C GLN A 90 -6.83 11.90 -1.35
N ASN A 91 -5.54 11.55 -1.49
CA ASN A 91 -4.44 12.36 -0.94
C ASN A 91 -4.31 13.72 -1.62
N ALA A 92 -4.70 13.82 -2.90
CA ALA A 92 -4.77 15.10 -3.60
C ALA A 92 -5.78 16.08 -2.98
N LEU A 93 -6.88 15.58 -2.39
CA LEU A 93 -7.86 16.40 -1.67
C LEU A 93 -7.28 17.04 -0.41
N LEU A 94 -6.28 16.40 0.20
CA LEU A 94 -5.62 16.92 1.41
C LEU A 94 -4.50 17.92 1.09
N GLY A 95 -4.06 18.00 -0.18
CA GLY A 95 -2.98 18.87 -0.62
C GLY A 95 -1.68 18.69 0.20
N GLN A 96 -0.94 19.78 0.39
CA GLN A 96 0.26 19.77 1.23
C GLN A 96 -0.04 19.52 2.72
N THR A 97 -1.22 19.91 3.20
CA THR A 97 -1.65 19.73 4.59
C THR A 97 -1.70 18.25 5.00
N GLY A 98 -2.04 17.36 4.05
CA GLY A 98 -2.02 15.91 4.27
C GLY A 98 -0.65 15.25 4.10
N ALA A 99 0.30 15.91 3.41
CA ALA A 99 1.50 15.27 2.88
C ALA A 99 2.50 14.76 3.93
N ARG A 100 2.33 15.12 5.21
CA ARG A 100 3.27 14.77 6.30
C ARG A 100 2.60 14.40 7.62
N ARG A 101 1.27 14.46 7.68
CA ARG A 101 0.53 14.27 8.93
C ARG A 101 0.09 12.82 9.10
N THR A 102 0.00 12.36 10.34
CA THR A 102 -0.55 11.04 10.62
C THR A 102 -2.06 11.03 10.35
N TYR A 103 -2.65 9.83 10.26
CA TYR A 103 -4.10 9.71 10.19
C TYR A 103 -4.74 10.35 11.44
N GLU A 104 -4.14 10.14 12.61
CA GLU A 104 -4.60 10.64 13.91
C GLU A 104 -4.58 12.18 13.96
N ASP A 105 -3.53 12.82 13.43
CA ASP A 105 -3.41 14.28 13.34
C ASP A 105 -4.50 14.86 12.41
N LEU A 106 -4.73 14.19 11.27
CA LEU A 106 -5.72 14.63 10.28
C LEU A 106 -7.16 14.42 10.77
N ALA A 107 -7.42 13.35 11.52
CA ALA A 107 -8.72 13.06 12.09
C ALA A 107 -9.05 14.00 13.27
N SER A 108 -8.04 14.41 14.03
CA SER A 108 -8.20 15.30 15.19
C SER A 108 -8.29 16.78 14.82
N SER A 109 -7.81 17.17 13.64
CA SER A 109 -7.81 18.57 13.21
C SER A 109 -9.17 19.01 12.65
N ASN A 110 -9.71 20.12 13.18
CA ASN A 110 -11.00 20.66 12.76
C ASN A 110 -11.05 21.07 11.27
N SER A 111 -9.89 21.41 10.68
CA SER A 111 -9.81 21.81 9.26
C SER A 111 -9.82 20.61 8.30
N THR A 112 -9.44 19.41 8.75
CA THR A 112 -9.35 18.21 7.90
C THR A 112 -10.36 17.12 8.25
N LYS A 113 -10.98 17.16 9.43
CA LYS A 113 -11.92 16.13 9.91
C LYS A 113 -13.08 15.84 8.94
N ASN A 114 -13.65 16.86 8.30
CA ASN A 114 -14.71 16.68 7.30
C ASN A 114 -14.20 15.96 6.05
N ILE A 115 -13.01 16.35 5.57
CA ILE A 115 -12.37 15.70 4.41
C ILE A 115 -12.06 14.23 4.73
N ILE A 116 -11.50 13.95 5.91
CA ILE A 116 -11.23 12.57 6.36
C ILE A 116 -12.52 11.75 6.45
N THR A 117 -13.62 12.35 6.93
CA THR A 117 -14.92 11.67 6.97
C THR A 117 -15.39 11.28 5.57
N THR A 118 -15.32 12.18 4.60
CA THR A 118 -15.66 11.88 3.19
C THR A 118 -14.74 10.82 2.60
N ILE A 119 -13.42 10.92 2.82
CA ILE A 119 -12.44 9.94 2.34
C ILE A 119 -12.76 8.55 2.89
N LYS A 120 -13.11 8.43 4.18
CA LYS A 120 -13.46 7.12 4.78
C LYS A 120 -14.76 6.54 4.25
N GLN A 121 -15.73 7.38 3.87
CA GLN A 121 -16.96 6.91 3.24
C GLN A 121 -16.69 6.34 1.83
N GLU A 122 -15.85 6.99 1.04
CA GLU A 122 -15.53 6.55 -0.33
C GLU A 122 -14.45 5.46 -0.39
N PHE A 123 -13.54 5.47 0.58
CA PHE A 123 -12.37 4.59 0.62
C PHE A 123 -12.04 4.22 2.08
N PRO A 124 -12.80 3.27 2.68
CA PRO A 124 -12.69 2.92 4.10
C PRO A 124 -11.28 2.51 4.55
N TRP A 125 -10.50 1.91 3.65
CA TRP A 125 -9.13 1.44 3.90
C TRP A 125 -8.07 2.53 3.84
N TRP A 126 -8.45 3.78 3.56
CA TRP A 126 -7.50 4.87 3.37
C TRP A 126 -6.57 5.06 4.57
N GLY A 127 -7.08 5.00 5.81
CA GLY A 127 -6.28 5.24 7.02
C GLY A 127 -5.13 4.23 7.18
N GLU A 128 -5.41 2.94 7.00
CA GLU A 128 -4.42 1.87 7.04
C GLU A 128 -3.36 2.03 5.95
N LEU A 129 -3.82 2.25 4.71
CA LEU A 129 -2.94 2.46 3.58
C LEU A 129 -2.10 3.72 3.76
N HIS A 130 -2.67 4.80 4.33
CA HIS A 130 -1.94 6.02 4.64
C HIS A 130 -0.84 5.77 5.67
N GLY A 131 -1.12 4.97 6.71
CA GLY A 131 -0.10 4.55 7.69
C GLY A 131 1.12 3.88 7.04
N TRP A 132 0.91 3.10 5.98
CA TRP A 132 1.99 2.40 5.26
C TRP A 132 2.64 3.22 4.17
N TRP A 133 1.88 4.09 3.50
CA TRP A 133 2.30 4.71 2.24
C TRP A 133 2.71 6.18 2.38
N ARG A 134 2.36 6.87 3.47
CA ARG A 134 2.53 8.34 3.58
C ARG A 134 3.97 8.82 3.35
N THR A 135 4.97 8.06 3.79
CA THR A 135 6.40 8.42 3.70
C THR A 135 7.09 7.82 2.48
N ASN A 136 6.36 7.03 1.68
CA ASN A 136 6.93 6.39 0.51
C ASN A 136 6.64 7.25 -0.74
N PRO A 137 7.65 7.85 -1.39
CA PRO A 137 7.46 8.71 -2.57
C PRO A 137 6.84 7.95 -3.76
N ALA A 138 7.00 6.63 -3.83
CA ALA A 138 6.32 5.82 -4.84
C ALA A 138 4.79 5.86 -4.67
N TYR A 139 4.26 6.04 -3.47
CA TYR A 139 2.82 6.03 -3.23
C TYR A 139 2.28 7.43 -2.97
N ASN A 140 3.00 8.25 -2.21
CA ASN A 140 2.68 9.62 -1.90
C ASN A 140 3.67 10.60 -2.57
N SER A 141 3.31 11.14 -3.73
CA SER A 141 4.19 12.05 -4.48
C SER A 141 4.35 13.44 -3.86
N THR A 142 3.51 13.81 -2.89
CA THR A 142 3.65 15.08 -2.16
C THR A 142 4.66 14.97 -1.01
N TRP A 143 5.11 13.75 -0.70
CA TRP A 143 6.20 13.53 0.23
C TRP A 143 7.54 13.90 -0.43
N SER A 144 8.17 14.96 0.07
CA SER A 144 9.57 15.29 -0.23
C SER A 144 10.42 15.02 1.00
N ALA A 145 11.44 14.17 0.84
CA ALA A 145 12.48 13.91 1.84
C ALA A 145 13.46 15.09 2.03
N ALA A 146 13.24 16.21 1.33
CA ALA A 146 14.15 17.35 1.26
C ALA A 146 14.30 18.17 2.58
N ASP A 147 13.78 17.69 3.72
CA ASP A 147 13.97 18.32 5.03
C ASP A 147 14.96 17.59 5.95
N SER A 148 15.59 16.49 5.50
CA SER A 148 16.69 15.92 6.26
C SER A 148 18.00 16.62 5.90
N GLY A 149 18.21 17.81 6.47
CA GLY A 149 19.54 18.41 6.67
C GLY A 149 19.94 19.54 5.73
N GLN A 150 19.50 20.76 6.05
CA GLN A 150 20.32 21.96 5.86
C GLN A 150 20.20 22.85 7.12
N ASP A 151 20.69 22.34 8.24
CA ASP A 151 21.31 23.19 9.26
C ASP A 151 22.82 23.14 9.01
N PHE A 152 23.29 23.98 8.09
CA PHE A 152 24.69 24.39 8.06
C PHE A 152 24.74 25.90 8.19
N ALA A 153 25.40 26.31 9.29
CA ALA A 153 25.78 27.67 9.72
C ALA A 153 24.74 28.42 10.57
#